data_AF-A0A803M9S0-F1
#
_entry.id   AF-A0A803M9S0-F1
#
_cell.length_a   1.000
_cell.length_b   1.000
_cell.length_c   1.000
_cell.angle_alpha   90.00
_cell.angle_beta   90.00
_cell.angle_gamma   90.00
#
_symmetry.space_group_name_H-M   'P 1'
#
loop_
_entity.id
_entity.type
_entity.pdbx_description
1 polymer ?
#
loop_
_entity_poly.entity_id
_entity_poly.type
_entity_poly.pdbx_seq_one_letter_code
_entity_poly.pdbx_strand_id
1 'polypeptide(L)'
;MAGVQARLEAMEAAMKTQEETLKKTLSEASEKLDNQFELLRQQQEAQTAANATTQAQFFEELRNLVNQRHHEQGLGYNHENRNQNGGVTAALWKSYMMRGDSILADSGTEQLEFIALSQRTGNPKYQQKVENVISVFNKTFPDDGLLPIYINPNSGEGSRTTITFGAMGDSFYEYLLKVWIQGNKTTSVNLYRDMWERSMNGLLTLIQKTTPSSFTYICERNGNSLHHKMDELACFAPGMLALGSAGYGPGESEKFMSLAKELAWTCYNFYQSTPTKLAGENYFFHSGQDMSVGISWNILRPETVESLFYLWRLTGNKTYQEWGWNIFQAFEKNSRVESGYVGLKDVNSGVKDNMMQSFFLAETLKYLYLLFSPSTVIPLDQWVFNTEAHPLKIVTRNDNGEKQNRPVIRQRARKEGRN
;
A
#
# COMPACT_ATOMS: atom_id res chain seq x y z
N MET A 1 18.95 -12.34 22.42
CA MET A 1 18.78 -10.90 22.09
C MET A 1 19.89 -10.39 21.18
N ALA A 2 21.18 -10.66 21.48
CA ALA A 2 22.33 -10.26 20.66
C ALA A 2 22.15 -10.41 19.12
N GLY A 3 21.64 -11.55 18.64
CA GLY A 3 21.43 -11.75 17.19
C GLY A 3 20.35 -10.88 16.53
N VAL A 4 19.36 -10.37 17.27
CA VAL A 4 18.36 -9.42 16.73
C VAL A 4 18.95 -8.01 16.72
N GLN A 5 19.65 -7.64 17.80
CA GLN A 5 20.35 -6.37 17.91
C GLN A 5 21.39 -6.19 16.79
N ALA A 6 22.22 -7.21 16.54
CA ALA A 6 23.20 -7.18 15.45
C ALA A 6 22.57 -7.09 14.04
N ARG A 7 21.37 -7.65 13.84
CA ARG A 7 20.61 -7.49 12.58
C ARG A 7 20.09 -6.07 12.41
N LEU A 8 19.55 -5.48 13.48
CA LEU A 8 19.09 -4.09 13.49
C LEU A 8 20.26 -3.14 13.23
N GLU A 9 21.40 -3.32 13.89
CA GLU A 9 22.63 -2.55 13.68
C GLU A 9 23.16 -2.67 12.25
N ALA A 10 23.15 -3.88 11.67
CA ALA A 10 23.55 -4.09 10.28
C ALA A 10 22.61 -3.38 9.27
N MET A 11 21.31 -3.36 9.55
CA MET A 11 20.34 -2.63 8.72
C MET A 11 20.43 -1.13 8.90
N GLU A 12 20.61 -0.63 10.12
CA GLU A 12 20.90 0.78 10.37
C GLU A 12 22.17 1.22 9.64
N ALA A 13 23.22 0.39 9.63
CA ALA A 13 24.44 0.66 8.88
C ALA A 13 24.17 0.73 7.36
N ALA A 14 23.42 -0.23 6.80
CA ALA A 14 23.02 -0.22 5.39
C ALA A 14 22.17 1.02 5.04
N MET A 15 21.19 1.36 5.88
CA MET A 15 20.35 2.55 5.71
C MET A 15 21.15 3.86 5.83
N LYS A 16 22.11 3.94 6.76
CA LYS A 16 23.03 5.10 6.87
C LYS A 16 23.93 5.21 5.64
N THR A 17 24.49 4.10 5.15
CA THR A 17 25.25 4.11 3.89
C THR A 17 24.36 4.57 2.72
N GLN A 18 23.12 4.11 2.65
CA GLN A 18 22.15 4.54 1.63
C GLN A 18 21.84 6.04 1.74
N GLU A 19 21.67 6.57 2.95
CA GLU A 19 21.44 8.00 3.21
C GLU A 19 22.67 8.85 2.82
N GLU A 20 23.88 8.41 3.15
CA GLU A 20 25.14 9.06 2.76
C GLU A 20 25.37 9.03 1.25
N THR A 21 25.14 7.90 0.60
CA THR A 21 25.18 7.76 -0.86
C THR A 21 24.12 8.64 -1.52
N LEU A 22 22.87 8.68 -1.03
CA LEU A 22 21.84 9.58 -1.52
C LEU A 22 22.26 11.05 -1.36
N LYS A 23 22.80 11.46 -0.21
CA LYS A 23 23.33 12.81 0.00
C LYS A 23 24.47 13.14 -0.95
N LYS A 24 25.38 12.19 -1.20
CA LYS A 24 26.49 12.35 -2.15
C LYS A 24 25.98 12.49 -3.59
N THR A 25 25.14 11.58 -4.05
CA THR A 25 24.54 11.64 -5.40
C THR A 25 23.65 12.88 -5.58
N LEU A 26 22.91 13.30 -4.55
CA LEU A 26 22.19 14.58 -4.56
C LEU A 26 23.13 15.79 -4.56
N SER A 27 24.28 15.73 -3.90
CA SER A 27 25.31 16.77 -3.95
C SER A 27 25.97 16.85 -5.33
N GLU A 28 26.30 15.72 -5.95
CA GLU A 28 26.87 15.63 -7.30
C GLU A 28 25.85 15.99 -8.40
N ALA A 29 24.56 15.73 -8.15
CA ALA A 29 23.46 16.20 -8.97
C ALA A 29 23.23 17.70 -8.77
N SER A 30 23.34 18.21 -7.53
CA SER A 30 23.29 19.64 -7.20
C SER A 30 24.42 20.37 -7.90
N GLU A 31 25.67 19.93 -7.83
CA GLU A 31 26.81 20.58 -8.53
C GLU A 31 26.59 20.70 -10.05
N LYS A 32 25.89 19.73 -10.66
CA LYS A 32 25.50 19.77 -12.07
C LYS A 32 24.30 20.70 -12.32
N LEU A 33 23.38 20.79 -11.37
CA LEU A 33 22.24 21.71 -11.37
C LEU A 33 22.65 23.16 -11.06
N ASP A 34 23.63 23.41 -10.19
CA ASP A 34 24.06 24.73 -9.74
C ASP A 34 24.60 25.56 -10.91
N ASN A 35 25.26 24.91 -11.88
CA ASN A 35 25.65 25.49 -13.16
C ASN A 35 24.47 25.89 -14.07
N GLN A 36 23.27 25.32 -13.87
CA GLN A 36 22.02 25.78 -14.49
C GLN A 36 21.24 26.75 -13.60
N PHE A 37 21.35 26.62 -12.27
CA PHE A 37 20.64 27.44 -11.30
C PHE A 37 21.21 28.84 -11.15
N GLU A 38 22.50 29.09 -11.42
CA GLU A 38 23.04 30.46 -11.41
C GLU A 38 22.37 31.36 -12.49
N LEU A 39 21.83 30.76 -13.56
CA LEU A 39 20.99 31.45 -14.56
C LEU A 39 19.56 31.73 -14.06
N LEU A 40 19.00 30.84 -13.24
CA LEU A 40 17.68 31.00 -12.59
C LEU A 40 17.75 31.93 -11.37
N ARG A 41 18.90 32.01 -10.70
CA ARG A 41 19.16 32.86 -9.53
C ARG A 41 19.00 34.33 -9.87
N GLN A 42 19.45 34.75 -11.06
CA GLN A 42 19.21 36.09 -11.61
C GLN A 42 17.72 36.40 -11.85
N GLN A 43 16.84 35.39 -11.85
CA GLN A 43 15.39 35.54 -11.97
C GLN A 43 14.66 35.38 -10.62
N GLN A 44 15.32 34.88 -9.58
CA GLN A 44 14.68 34.43 -8.33
C GLN A 44 15.01 35.26 -7.08
N GLU A 45 15.87 36.28 -7.17
CA GLU A 45 16.09 37.28 -6.11
C GLU A 45 14.84 38.12 -5.76
N ALA A 46 13.71 37.91 -6.46
CA ALA A 46 12.43 38.57 -6.20
C ALA A 46 11.59 37.97 -5.05
N GLN A 47 11.83 36.73 -4.58
CA GLN A 47 10.94 36.09 -3.59
C GLN A 47 11.62 35.21 -2.52
N THR A 48 11.59 35.69 -1.27
CA THR A 48 11.93 35.02 0.01
C THR A 48 11.13 35.69 1.15
N ALA A 49 10.78 35.10 2.29
CA ALA A 49 10.84 33.74 2.86
C ALA A 49 9.66 33.60 3.90
N ALA A 50 9.49 32.63 4.81
CA ALA A 50 10.29 31.49 5.29
C ALA A 50 9.39 30.42 5.98
N ASN A 51 9.92 29.20 6.12
CA ASN A 51 9.69 28.20 7.19
C ASN A 51 8.34 28.08 7.93
N ALA A 52 7.55 27.07 7.54
CA ALA A 52 6.93 26.07 8.45
C ALA A 52 6.49 24.80 7.67
N THR A 53 7.22 24.46 6.61
CA THR A 53 6.59 24.01 5.36
C THR A 53 7.10 22.65 4.88
N THR A 54 6.53 21.56 5.38
CA THR A 54 6.60 20.24 4.74
C THR A 54 5.25 19.54 4.78
N GLN A 55 4.66 19.32 5.97
CA GLN A 55 3.27 18.80 6.04
C GLN A 55 2.26 19.81 5.49
N ALA A 56 2.38 21.10 5.82
CA ALA A 56 1.48 22.13 5.30
C ALA A 56 1.60 22.30 3.77
N GLN A 57 2.81 22.12 3.21
CA GLN A 57 3.06 22.20 1.77
C GLN A 57 2.46 21.00 1.04
N PHE A 58 2.72 19.78 1.53
CA PHE A 58 2.10 18.54 1.02
C PHE A 58 0.56 18.59 1.06
N PHE A 59 -0.03 19.14 2.13
CA PHE A 59 -1.49 19.28 2.20
C PHE A 59 -2.06 20.39 1.31
N GLU A 60 -1.30 21.44 1.01
CA GLU A 60 -1.71 22.45 0.02
C GLU A 60 -1.56 21.90 -1.42
N GLU A 61 -0.55 21.05 -1.68
CA GLU A 61 -0.41 20.29 -2.94
C GLU A 61 -1.56 19.30 -3.14
N LEU A 62 -1.90 18.49 -2.13
CA LEU A 62 -3.09 17.62 -2.15
C LEU A 62 -4.39 18.41 -2.36
N ARG A 63 -4.52 19.58 -1.71
CA ARG A 63 -5.65 20.49 -1.92
C ARG A 63 -5.70 21.01 -3.36
N ASN A 64 -4.55 21.29 -3.98
CA ASN A 64 -4.46 21.73 -5.37
C ASN A 64 -4.82 20.60 -6.36
N LEU A 65 -4.35 19.37 -6.12
CA LEU A 65 -4.79 18.17 -6.86
C LEU A 65 -6.31 17.99 -6.81
N VAL A 66 -6.92 18.13 -5.63
CA VAL A 66 -8.38 18.05 -5.48
C VAL A 66 -9.10 19.20 -6.21
N ASN A 67 -8.53 20.41 -6.22
CA ASN A 67 -9.11 21.55 -6.94
C ASN A 67 -8.95 21.42 -8.47
N GLN A 68 -7.90 20.78 -8.97
CA GLN A 68 -7.76 20.45 -10.40
C GLN A 68 -8.84 19.45 -10.83
N ARG A 69 -9.10 18.40 -10.04
CA ARG A 69 -10.24 17.48 -10.24
C ARG A 69 -11.64 18.13 -10.12
N HIS A 70 -11.75 19.43 -9.81
CA HIS A 70 -13.04 20.15 -9.77
C HIS A 70 -13.37 20.90 -11.06
N HIS A 71 -12.40 21.14 -11.96
CA HIS A 71 -12.68 21.81 -13.24
C HIS A 71 -13.23 20.88 -14.32
N GLU A 72 -13.09 19.57 -14.15
CA GLU A 72 -13.80 18.54 -14.91
C GLU A 72 -14.99 18.04 -14.06
N GLN A 73 -16.21 18.11 -14.60
CA GLN A 73 -17.41 17.66 -13.90
C GLN A 73 -17.48 16.12 -13.87
N GLY A 74 -16.75 15.48 -12.96
CA GLY A 74 -16.78 14.03 -12.80
C GLY A 74 -15.86 13.52 -11.69
N LEU A 75 -16.18 12.35 -11.15
CA LEU A 75 -15.29 11.62 -10.25
C LEU A 75 -14.11 11.04 -11.03
N GLY A 76 -12.89 11.20 -10.51
CA GLY A 76 -11.69 10.40 -10.81
C GLY A 76 -11.59 9.72 -12.19
N TYR A 77 -11.52 10.52 -13.26
CA TYR A 77 -11.08 9.99 -14.55
C TYR A 77 -9.55 9.87 -14.55
N ASN A 78 -9.03 8.66 -14.78
CA ASN A 78 -7.60 8.43 -14.89
C ASN A 78 -7.07 9.07 -16.19
N HIS A 79 -6.42 10.23 -16.07
CA HIS A 79 -5.70 10.86 -17.17
C HIS A 79 -4.33 11.39 -16.74
N GLU A 80 -3.27 10.62 -17.04
CA GLU A 80 -1.97 11.18 -17.40
C GLU A 80 -1.49 10.59 -18.72
N ASN A 81 -0.95 11.46 -19.58
CA ASN A 81 -0.66 11.14 -20.97
C ASN A 81 0.78 10.60 -21.08
N ARG A 82 0.95 9.27 -21.15
CA ARG A 82 2.23 8.65 -21.56
C ARG A 82 2.00 7.60 -22.66
N ASN A 83 2.64 7.83 -23.80
CA ASN A 83 2.61 6.94 -24.95
C ASN A 83 3.10 5.53 -24.59
N GLN A 84 2.19 4.56 -24.51
CA GLN A 84 2.52 3.14 -24.53
C GLN A 84 2.09 2.54 -25.88
N ASN A 85 3.08 2.09 -26.66
CA ASN A 85 2.85 1.54 -27.98
C ASN A 85 2.27 0.11 -27.93
N GLY A 86 1.14 -0.09 -28.61
CA GLY A 86 0.83 -1.32 -29.34
C GLY A 86 0.57 -2.59 -28.52
N GLY A 87 -0.67 -2.78 -28.06
CA GLY A 87 -1.14 -4.07 -27.55
C GLY A 87 -2.67 -4.13 -27.45
N VAL A 88 -3.23 -5.35 -27.49
CA VAL A 88 -4.68 -5.59 -27.29
C VAL A 88 -5.15 -5.05 -25.93
N THR A 89 -4.26 -5.04 -24.94
CA THR A 89 -4.42 -4.43 -23.62
C THR A 89 -4.70 -2.93 -23.68
N ALA A 90 -3.99 -2.16 -24.50
CA ALA A 90 -4.19 -0.72 -24.64
C ALA A 90 -5.55 -0.38 -25.29
N ALA A 91 -6.01 -1.20 -26.24
CA ALA A 91 -7.32 -1.07 -26.84
C ALA A 91 -8.46 -1.42 -25.86
N LEU A 92 -8.28 -2.46 -25.05
CA LEU A 92 -9.19 -2.82 -23.96
C LEU A 92 -9.24 -1.72 -22.89
N TRP A 93 -8.11 -1.27 -22.37
CA TRP A 93 -8.00 -0.17 -21.40
C TRP A 93 -8.75 1.08 -21.89
N LYS A 94 -8.48 1.52 -23.13
CA LYS A 94 -9.21 2.62 -23.77
C LYS A 94 -10.72 2.36 -23.87
N SER A 95 -11.15 1.12 -24.06
CA SER A 95 -12.57 0.75 -24.08
C SER A 95 -13.26 0.84 -22.71
N TYR A 96 -12.59 0.45 -21.61
CA TYR A 96 -13.10 0.64 -20.24
C TYR A 96 -13.16 2.13 -19.88
N MET A 97 -12.10 2.88 -20.17
CA MET A 97 -12.05 4.33 -19.96
C MET A 97 -13.15 5.08 -20.73
N MET A 98 -13.43 4.69 -21.99
CA MET A 98 -14.54 5.25 -22.79
C MET A 98 -15.94 4.85 -22.31
N ARG A 99 -16.08 3.85 -21.43
CA ARG A 99 -17.33 3.55 -20.70
C ARG A 99 -17.46 4.30 -19.38
N GLY A 100 -16.43 5.03 -18.97
CA GLY A 100 -16.37 5.68 -17.67
C GLY A 100 -16.06 4.73 -16.51
N ASP A 101 -15.46 3.56 -16.80
CA ASP A 101 -15.02 2.62 -15.77
C ASP A 101 -13.66 3.08 -15.18
N SER A 102 -13.51 2.96 -13.86
CA SER A 102 -12.27 3.22 -13.11
C SER A 102 -11.64 1.91 -12.63
N ILE A 103 -10.35 1.94 -12.29
CA ILE A 103 -9.69 0.82 -11.60
C ILE A 103 -10.19 0.76 -10.16
N LEU A 104 -10.48 -0.46 -9.68
CA LEU A 104 -11.01 -0.70 -8.34
C LEU A 104 -10.03 -0.26 -7.25
N ALA A 105 -8.75 -0.64 -7.35
CA ALA A 105 -7.70 -0.20 -6.43
C ALA A 105 -7.58 1.34 -6.40
N ASP A 106 -7.34 2.00 -7.54
CA ASP A 106 -7.17 3.47 -7.64
C ASP A 106 -8.29 4.26 -6.94
N SER A 107 -9.54 3.83 -7.10
CA SER A 107 -10.73 4.51 -6.55
C SER A 107 -11.12 4.03 -5.14
N GLY A 108 -10.66 2.84 -4.76
CA GLY A 108 -10.88 2.19 -3.47
C GLY A 108 -9.79 2.43 -2.42
N THR A 109 -8.72 3.18 -2.78
CA THR A 109 -7.48 3.30 -1.99
C THR A 109 -7.05 4.77 -1.77
N GLU A 110 -8.01 5.71 -1.74
CA GLU A 110 -7.77 7.13 -1.36
C GLU A 110 -8.29 7.46 0.07
N GLN A 111 -8.97 6.50 0.71
CA GLN A 111 -9.86 6.76 1.84
C GLN A 111 -9.08 7.17 3.10
N LEU A 112 -8.00 6.47 3.44
CA LEU A 112 -7.22 6.73 4.66
C LEU A 112 -6.63 8.14 4.66
N GLU A 113 -6.09 8.57 3.53
CA GLU A 113 -5.44 9.86 3.30
C GLU A 113 -6.45 10.99 3.41
N PHE A 114 -7.58 10.87 2.71
CA PHE A 114 -8.60 11.91 2.65
C PHE A 114 -9.40 12.02 3.96
N ILE A 115 -9.60 10.91 4.68
CA ILE A 115 -10.13 10.93 6.06
C ILE A 115 -9.13 11.66 6.98
N ALA A 116 -7.85 11.31 6.95
CA ALA A 116 -6.83 11.98 7.76
C ALA A 116 -6.68 13.48 7.40
N LEU A 117 -6.84 13.84 6.13
CA LEU A 117 -6.85 15.22 5.65
C LEU A 117 -8.07 16.00 6.19
N SER A 118 -9.27 15.40 6.19
CA SER A 118 -10.46 16.00 6.82
C SER A 118 -10.28 16.18 8.33
N GLN A 119 -9.71 15.19 9.03
CA GLN A 119 -9.42 15.28 10.47
C GLN A 119 -8.44 16.41 10.80
N ARG A 120 -7.37 16.58 10.00
CA ARG A 120 -6.34 17.61 10.22
C ARG A 120 -6.79 19.03 9.84
N THR A 121 -7.58 19.17 8.78
CA THR A 121 -8.04 20.49 8.28
C THR A 121 -9.35 20.95 8.89
N GLY A 122 -10.12 20.06 9.52
CA GLY A 122 -11.49 20.30 9.97
C GLY A 122 -12.50 20.43 8.82
N ASN A 123 -12.08 20.24 7.56
CA ASN A 123 -12.95 20.36 6.38
C ASN A 123 -13.46 18.97 5.96
N PRO A 124 -14.77 18.68 6.10
CA PRO A 124 -15.31 17.33 5.84
C PRO A 124 -15.34 16.95 4.36
N LYS A 125 -15.08 17.88 3.42
CA LYS A 125 -15.21 17.62 1.97
C LYS A 125 -14.36 16.46 1.46
N TYR A 126 -13.16 16.27 2.04
CA TYR A 126 -12.20 15.27 1.58
C TYR A 126 -12.69 13.86 1.92
N GLN A 127 -12.99 13.63 3.20
CA GLN A 127 -13.68 12.43 3.67
C GLN A 127 -14.97 12.18 2.87
N GLN A 128 -15.89 13.15 2.80
CA GLN A 128 -17.17 12.99 2.09
C GLN A 128 -17.00 12.55 0.63
N LYS A 129 -15.95 13.03 -0.06
CA LYS A 129 -15.65 12.67 -1.45
C LYS A 129 -15.30 11.18 -1.59
N VAL A 130 -14.38 10.67 -0.78
CA VAL A 130 -13.88 9.28 -0.85
C VAL A 130 -14.86 8.27 -0.25
N GLU A 131 -15.63 8.67 0.76
CA GLU A 131 -16.67 7.81 1.36
C GLU A 131 -17.90 7.68 0.46
N ASN A 132 -18.18 8.69 -0.38
CA ASN A 132 -19.23 8.58 -1.39
C ASN A 132 -18.90 7.51 -2.44
N VAL A 133 -17.63 7.30 -2.79
CA VAL A 133 -17.21 6.22 -3.70
C VAL A 133 -17.53 4.85 -3.10
N ILE A 134 -17.13 4.62 -1.85
CA ILE A 134 -17.45 3.38 -1.12
C ILE A 134 -18.98 3.20 -0.97
N SER A 135 -19.71 4.29 -0.74
CA SER A 135 -21.17 4.29 -0.69
C SER A 135 -21.83 3.95 -2.04
N VAL A 136 -21.17 4.24 -3.17
CA VAL A 136 -21.60 3.82 -4.51
C VAL A 136 -21.30 2.34 -4.71
N PHE A 137 -20.09 1.88 -4.40
CA PHE A 137 -19.70 0.47 -4.51
C PHE A 137 -20.59 -0.44 -3.64
N ASN A 138 -21.03 0.01 -2.46
CA ASN A 138 -21.90 -0.77 -1.60
C ASN A 138 -23.31 -1.02 -2.20
N LYS A 139 -23.78 -0.21 -3.17
CA LYS A 139 -25.13 -0.40 -3.79
C LYS A 139 -25.23 -1.67 -4.62
N THR A 140 -24.10 -2.09 -5.19
CA THR A 140 -23.94 -3.18 -6.15
C THR A 140 -22.99 -4.26 -5.62
N PHE A 141 -22.60 -4.16 -4.35
CA PHE A 141 -21.60 -5.04 -3.75
C PHE A 141 -22.13 -6.47 -3.70
N PRO A 142 -21.46 -7.43 -4.36
CA PRO A 142 -21.98 -8.78 -4.51
C PRO A 142 -22.02 -9.53 -3.18
N ASP A 143 -22.83 -10.58 -3.13
CA ASP A 143 -22.97 -11.43 -1.93
C ASP A 143 -21.66 -12.13 -1.54
N ASP A 144 -20.80 -12.43 -2.51
CA ASP A 144 -19.44 -12.95 -2.27
C ASP A 144 -18.41 -11.83 -1.97
N GLY A 145 -18.80 -10.56 -2.03
CA GLY A 145 -17.95 -9.40 -1.77
C GLY A 145 -16.75 -9.23 -2.69
N LEU A 146 -16.73 -9.90 -3.85
CA LEU A 146 -15.61 -9.82 -4.81
C LEU A 146 -15.94 -8.91 -5.98
N LEU A 147 -15.29 -7.74 -6.01
CA LEU A 147 -15.46 -6.77 -7.10
C LEU A 147 -14.44 -7.00 -8.25
N PRO A 148 -14.85 -6.79 -9.51
CA PRO A 148 -13.96 -6.84 -10.67
C PRO A 148 -13.02 -5.63 -10.70
N ILE A 149 -11.84 -5.80 -11.31
CA ILE A 149 -10.79 -4.75 -11.37
C ILE A 149 -11.22 -3.46 -12.09
N TYR A 150 -12.26 -3.50 -12.91
CA TYR A 150 -12.89 -2.32 -13.52
C TYR A 150 -14.34 -2.18 -13.07
N ILE A 151 -14.63 -1.04 -12.43
CA ILE A 151 -15.91 -0.68 -11.83
C ILE A 151 -16.32 0.75 -12.21
N ASN A 152 -17.61 0.99 -12.46
CA ASN A 152 -18.09 2.33 -12.72
C ASN A 152 -18.22 3.14 -11.41
N PRO A 153 -17.52 4.29 -11.23
CA PRO A 153 -17.54 5.05 -9.98
C PRO A 153 -18.85 5.83 -9.76
N ASN A 154 -19.78 5.85 -10.73
CA ASN A 154 -21.05 6.57 -10.63
C ASN A 154 -22.23 5.62 -10.34
N SER A 155 -22.30 4.47 -11.02
CA SER A 155 -23.34 3.45 -10.79
C SER A 155 -22.94 2.38 -9.77
N GLY A 156 -21.64 2.12 -9.60
CA GLY A 156 -21.10 0.98 -8.85
C GLY A 156 -21.12 -0.32 -9.66
N GLU A 157 -21.61 -0.32 -10.90
CA GLU A 157 -21.71 -1.53 -11.70
C GLU A 157 -20.31 -2.04 -12.08
N GLY A 158 -20.03 -3.29 -11.70
CA GLY A 158 -18.81 -3.98 -12.05
C GLY A 158 -18.87 -4.51 -13.48
N SER A 159 -17.78 -4.35 -14.24
CA SER A 159 -17.64 -5.00 -15.55
C SER A 159 -17.40 -6.51 -15.41
N ARG A 160 -17.62 -7.30 -16.48
CA ARG A 160 -17.33 -8.75 -16.49
C ARG A 160 -15.83 -9.06 -16.67
N THR A 161 -14.97 -8.41 -15.88
CA THR A 161 -13.51 -8.55 -15.94
C THR A 161 -12.96 -9.43 -14.82
N THR A 162 -11.64 -9.57 -14.79
CA THR A 162 -10.89 -10.29 -13.77
C THR A 162 -11.22 -9.79 -12.37
N ILE A 163 -11.29 -10.73 -11.44
CA ILE A 163 -11.32 -10.51 -9.99
C ILE A 163 -10.00 -11.05 -9.45
N THR A 164 -9.29 -10.24 -8.66
CA THR A 164 -7.97 -10.59 -8.12
C THR A 164 -7.69 -9.85 -6.81
N PHE A 165 -6.80 -10.42 -6.00
CA PHE A 165 -6.12 -9.75 -4.88
C PHE A 165 -4.68 -9.32 -5.25
N GLY A 166 -4.32 -9.42 -6.54
CA GLY A 166 -3.15 -8.74 -7.10
C GLY A 166 -3.54 -7.43 -7.78
N ALA A 167 -2.77 -7.05 -8.81
CA ALA A 167 -2.84 -5.74 -9.44
C ALA A 167 -4.27 -5.29 -9.79
N MET A 168 -4.55 -4.00 -9.57
CA MET A 168 -5.83 -3.33 -9.85
C MET A 168 -7.00 -3.70 -8.92
N GLY A 169 -6.84 -4.67 -8.01
CA GLY A 169 -7.88 -5.08 -7.05
C GLY A 169 -7.43 -5.16 -5.59
N ASP A 170 -6.18 -5.57 -5.35
CA ASP A 170 -5.47 -5.64 -4.05
C ASP A 170 -5.97 -4.70 -2.94
N SER A 171 -5.57 -3.43 -3.03
CA SER A 171 -5.56 -2.44 -1.96
C SER A 171 -6.94 -1.87 -1.61
N PHE A 172 -7.94 -2.08 -2.47
CA PHE A 172 -9.35 -1.84 -2.11
C PHE A 172 -9.76 -2.71 -0.91
N TYR A 173 -9.46 -4.03 -0.96
CA TYR A 173 -9.80 -4.95 0.13
C TYR A 173 -9.01 -4.63 1.41
N GLU A 174 -7.76 -4.19 1.24
CA GLU A 174 -6.90 -3.70 2.31
C GLU A 174 -7.50 -2.47 3.02
N TYR A 175 -8.00 -1.49 2.26
CA TYR A 175 -8.56 -0.25 2.79
C TYR A 175 -9.93 -0.45 3.46
N LEU A 176 -10.73 -1.44 3.05
CA LEU A 176 -11.90 -1.84 3.82
C LEU A 176 -11.53 -2.22 5.26
N LEU A 177 -10.46 -2.97 5.48
CA LEU A 177 -9.99 -3.28 6.83
C LEU A 177 -9.31 -2.08 7.51
N LYS A 178 -8.43 -1.37 6.79
CA LYS A 178 -7.60 -0.32 7.37
C LYS A 178 -8.42 0.92 7.74
N VAL A 179 -9.49 1.28 7.01
CA VAL A 179 -10.39 2.39 7.39
C VAL A 179 -11.23 2.04 8.62
N TRP A 180 -11.72 0.80 8.74
CA TRP A 180 -12.35 0.29 9.97
C TRP A 180 -11.44 0.45 11.19
N ILE A 181 -10.15 0.13 11.05
CA ILE A 181 -9.14 0.32 12.10
C ILE A 181 -8.87 1.82 12.34
N GLN A 182 -8.73 2.63 11.29
CA GLN A 182 -8.47 4.08 11.38
C GLN A 182 -9.54 4.82 12.19
N GLY A 183 -10.82 4.48 11.98
CA GLY A 183 -11.97 5.04 12.72
C GLY A 183 -12.09 4.56 14.17
N ASN A 184 -11.15 3.75 14.65
CA ASN A 184 -11.14 3.08 15.95
C ASN A 184 -12.30 2.10 16.16
N LYS A 185 -12.68 1.35 15.12
CA LYS A 185 -13.63 0.21 15.20
C LYS A 185 -15.00 0.58 15.78
N THR A 186 -15.47 1.79 15.49
CA THR A 186 -16.75 2.31 15.96
C THR A 186 -17.88 2.01 14.96
N THR A 187 -19.12 2.02 15.45
CA THR A 187 -20.34 1.88 14.64
C THR A 187 -20.37 2.76 13.38
N SER A 188 -19.80 3.96 13.45
CA SER A 188 -19.67 4.91 12.33
C SER A 188 -18.85 4.43 11.12
N VAL A 189 -18.08 3.34 11.26
CA VAL A 189 -17.29 2.69 10.20
C VAL A 189 -17.66 1.22 9.99
N ASN A 190 -18.76 0.72 10.59
CA ASN A 190 -19.21 -0.67 10.42
C ASN A 190 -19.31 -1.10 8.95
N LEU A 191 -19.80 -0.22 8.06
CA LEU A 191 -19.90 -0.49 6.62
C LEU A 191 -18.60 -1.05 6.02
N TYR A 192 -17.45 -0.50 6.41
CA TYR A 192 -16.14 -0.96 5.92
C TYR A 192 -15.82 -2.38 6.41
N ARG A 193 -16.17 -2.69 7.66
CA ARG A 193 -16.04 -4.05 8.21
C ARG A 193 -17.01 -5.03 7.54
N ASP A 194 -18.26 -4.64 7.34
CA ASP A 194 -19.30 -5.47 6.71
C ASP A 194 -18.98 -5.79 5.24
N MET A 195 -18.37 -4.84 4.52
CA MET A 195 -17.83 -5.08 3.18
C MET A 195 -16.60 -6.01 3.23
N TRP A 196 -15.66 -5.76 4.14
CA TRP A 196 -14.46 -6.59 4.30
C TRP A 196 -14.80 -8.05 4.63
N GLU A 197 -15.69 -8.31 5.60
CA GLU A 197 -16.06 -9.67 6.00
C GLU A 197 -16.73 -10.43 4.84
N ARG A 198 -17.58 -9.77 4.04
CA ARG A 198 -18.12 -10.34 2.79
C ARG A 198 -16.99 -10.69 1.82
N SER A 199 -16.06 -9.76 1.55
CA SER A 199 -14.90 -10.03 0.70
C SER A 199 -14.01 -11.16 1.21
N MET A 200 -13.88 -11.35 2.53
CA MET A 200 -13.09 -12.46 3.08
C MET A 200 -13.77 -13.81 2.87
N ASN A 201 -15.10 -13.87 2.91
CA ASN A 201 -15.84 -15.07 2.50
C ASN A 201 -15.65 -15.36 1.00
N GLY A 202 -15.65 -14.32 0.16
CA GLY A 202 -15.30 -14.43 -1.25
C GLY A 202 -13.87 -14.93 -1.49
N LEU A 203 -12.88 -14.36 -0.79
CA LEU A 203 -11.46 -14.74 -0.87
C LEU A 203 -11.28 -16.25 -0.65
N LEU A 204 -12.01 -16.85 0.30
CA LEU A 204 -11.97 -18.30 0.54
C LEU A 204 -12.34 -19.14 -0.69
N THR A 205 -13.17 -18.61 -1.61
CA THR A 205 -13.51 -19.29 -2.89
C THR A 205 -12.37 -19.23 -3.92
N LEU A 206 -11.42 -18.32 -3.75
CA LEU A 206 -10.24 -18.15 -4.60
C LEU A 206 -9.02 -18.92 -4.08
N ILE A 207 -9.07 -19.42 -2.83
CA ILE A 207 -7.97 -20.18 -2.24
C ILE A 207 -7.86 -21.56 -2.87
N GLN A 208 -6.65 -21.91 -3.30
CA GLN A 208 -6.28 -23.23 -3.80
C GLN A 208 -5.01 -23.72 -3.10
N LYS A 209 -4.74 -25.03 -3.18
CA LYS A 209 -3.51 -25.65 -2.68
C LYS A 209 -2.82 -26.48 -3.77
N THR A 210 -1.49 -26.45 -3.80
CA THR A 210 -0.69 -27.20 -4.77
C THR A 210 -0.52 -28.66 -4.38
N THR A 211 -0.06 -29.46 -5.34
CA THR A 211 0.51 -30.79 -5.09
C THR A 211 1.91 -30.87 -5.71
N PRO A 212 2.89 -31.50 -5.03
CA PRO A 212 2.78 -32.21 -3.75
C PRO A 212 2.90 -31.34 -2.49
N SER A 213 3.49 -30.14 -2.55
CA SER A 213 3.95 -29.43 -1.34
C SER A 213 2.87 -28.64 -0.59
N SER A 214 1.63 -28.64 -1.05
CA SER A 214 0.49 -27.99 -0.38
C SER A 214 0.66 -26.48 -0.15
N PHE A 215 1.40 -25.79 -1.02
CA PHE A 215 1.46 -24.33 -1.04
C PHE A 215 0.06 -23.77 -1.27
N THR A 216 -0.33 -22.84 -0.42
CA THR A 216 -1.66 -22.21 -0.46
C THR A 216 -1.53 -20.89 -1.20
N TYR A 217 -2.41 -20.62 -2.17
CA TYR A 217 -2.33 -19.43 -3.03
C TYR A 217 -3.73 -18.89 -3.36
N ILE A 218 -3.77 -17.62 -3.76
CA ILE A 218 -4.99 -16.93 -4.20
C ILE A 218 -5.02 -16.95 -5.72
N CYS A 219 -6.05 -17.57 -6.31
CA CYS A 219 -6.29 -17.51 -7.75
C CYS A 219 -6.93 -16.18 -8.17
N GLU A 220 -6.68 -15.79 -9.42
CA GLU A 220 -7.56 -14.86 -10.14
C GLU A 220 -8.85 -15.57 -10.56
N ARG A 221 -9.96 -14.84 -10.68
CA ARG A 221 -11.24 -15.34 -11.22
C ARG A 221 -11.62 -14.57 -12.48
N ASN A 222 -11.78 -15.28 -13.60
CA ASN A 222 -12.20 -14.76 -14.89
C ASN A 222 -13.57 -15.35 -15.26
N GLY A 223 -14.64 -14.59 -14.99
CA GLY A 223 -16.01 -15.12 -15.04
C GLY A 223 -16.19 -16.27 -14.04
N ASN A 224 -16.51 -17.46 -14.53
CA ASN A 224 -16.70 -18.66 -13.69
C ASN A 224 -15.42 -19.52 -13.54
N SER A 225 -14.32 -19.14 -14.20
CA SER A 225 -13.08 -19.93 -14.22
C SER A 225 -12.03 -19.34 -13.29
N LEU A 226 -11.40 -20.18 -12.46
CA LEU A 226 -10.18 -19.81 -11.76
C LEU A 226 -8.99 -19.83 -12.72
N HIS A 227 -8.11 -18.83 -12.59
CA HIS A 227 -6.82 -18.76 -13.26
C HIS A 227 -5.73 -18.88 -12.19
N HIS A 228 -4.94 -19.95 -12.29
CA HIS A 228 -3.98 -20.37 -11.29
C HIS A 228 -2.67 -19.57 -11.38
N LYS A 229 -2.80 -18.26 -11.14
CA LYS A 229 -1.75 -17.23 -11.09
C LYS A 229 -1.93 -16.43 -9.81
N MET A 230 -0.81 -16.07 -9.17
CA MET A 230 -0.76 -15.12 -8.05
C MET A 230 0.36 -14.11 -8.32
N ASP A 231 0.05 -12.83 -8.23
CA ASP A 231 1.06 -11.76 -8.27
C ASP A 231 1.79 -11.66 -6.92
N GLU A 232 3.02 -11.17 -6.92
CA GLU A 232 3.74 -10.87 -5.67
C GLU A 232 3.05 -9.75 -4.89
N LEU A 233 2.35 -8.83 -5.59
CA LEU A 233 1.36 -7.91 -5.02
C LEU A 233 0.38 -8.59 -4.05
N ALA A 234 -0.15 -9.77 -4.42
CA ALA A 234 -1.11 -10.49 -3.58
C ALA A 234 -0.50 -11.03 -2.26
N CYS A 235 0.82 -10.91 -2.08
CA CYS A 235 1.50 -11.18 -0.82
C CYS A 235 1.31 -10.10 0.25
N PHE A 236 0.51 -9.05 0.01
CA PHE A 236 -0.03 -8.18 1.06
C PHE A 236 -1.11 -8.91 1.91
N ALA A 237 -1.84 -9.84 1.27
CA ALA A 237 -3.03 -10.47 1.86
C ALA A 237 -2.78 -11.25 3.17
N PRO A 238 -1.65 -11.97 3.38
CA PRO A 238 -1.33 -12.55 4.68
C PRO A 238 -1.32 -11.53 5.84
N GLY A 239 -0.72 -10.35 5.62
CA GLY A 239 -0.69 -9.27 6.59
C GLY A 239 -2.08 -8.71 6.88
N MET A 240 -2.87 -8.44 5.84
CA MET A 240 -4.28 -8.04 5.96
C MET A 240 -5.10 -9.09 6.74
N LEU A 241 -4.99 -10.37 6.40
CA LEU A 241 -5.72 -11.46 7.05
C LEU A 241 -5.34 -11.60 8.52
N ALA A 242 -4.05 -11.56 8.85
CA ALA A 242 -3.57 -11.59 10.23
C ALA A 242 -4.09 -10.39 11.04
N LEU A 243 -4.03 -9.17 10.47
CA LEU A 243 -4.51 -7.94 11.10
C LEU A 243 -6.04 -7.98 11.33
N GLY A 244 -6.79 -8.49 10.35
CA GLY A 244 -8.25 -8.58 10.38
C GLY A 244 -8.78 -9.69 11.29
N SER A 245 -7.98 -10.74 11.54
CA SER A 245 -8.37 -11.88 12.37
C SER A 245 -8.63 -11.50 13.83
N ALA A 246 -7.97 -10.46 14.33
CA ALA A 246 -8.15 -9.93 15.69
C ALA A 246 -9.53 -9.29 15.95
N GLY A 247 -10.35 -9.10 14.90
CA GLY A 247 -11.75 -8.66 15.03
C GLY A 247 -12.77 -9.79 15.15
N TYR A 248 -12.37 -11.05 14.96
CA TYR A 248 -13.28 -12.20 14.98
C TYR A 248 -13.34 -12.90 16.34
N GLY A 249 -14.41 -13.67 16.56
CA GLY A 249 -14.45 -14.69 17.62
C GLY A 249 -13.41 -15.82 17.38
N PRO A 250 -13.09 -16.63 18.39
CA PRO A 250 -11.91 -17.50 18.38
C PRO A 250 -11.75 -18.41 17.15
N GLY A 251 -12.82 -19.06 16.69
CA GLY A 251 -12.76 -20.01 15.57
C GLY A 251 -12.45 -19.35 14.21
N GLU A 252 -13.16 -18.27 13.85
CA GLU A 252 -12.86 -17.53 12.61
C GLU A 252 -11.51 -16.79 12.71
N SER A 253 -11.12 -16.34 13.91
CA SER A 253 -9.79 -15.77 14.15
C SER A 253 -8.68 -16.78 13.86
N GLU A 254 -8.79 -18.01 14.38
CA GLU A 254 -7.83 -19.09 14.16
C GLU A 254 -7.78 -19.52 12.67
N LYS A 255 -8.93 -19.61 12.01
CA LYS A 255 -9.06 -19.92 10.58
C LYS A 255 -8.31 -18.92 9.70
N PHE A 256 -8.60 -17.62 9.84
CA PHE A 256 -7.94 -16.59 9.01
C PHE A 256 -6.48 -16.38 9.39
N MET A 257 -6.12 -16.51 10.68
CA MET A 257 -4.71 -16.51 11.11
C MET A 257 -3.94 -17.72 10.56
N SER A 258 -4.58 -18.88 10.42
CA SER A 258 -3.97 -20.07 9.80
C SER A 258 -3.77 -19.87 8.31
N LEU A 259 -4.80 -19.38 7.60
CA LEU A 259 -4.69 -19.04 6.18
C LEU A 259 -3.60 -17.99 5.91
N ALA A 260 -3.47 -16.97 6.76
CA ALA A 260 -2.39 -15.98 6.69
C ALA A 260 -1.01 -16.64 6.79
N LYS A 261 -0.82 -17.58 7.72
CA LYS A 261 0.45 -18.33 7.86
C LYS A 261 0.76 -19.18 6.63
N GLU A 262 -0.23 -19.85 6.06
CA GLU A 262 -0.10 -20.68 4.87
C GLU A 262 0.24 -19.85 3.61
N LEU A 263 -0.43 -18.72 3.41
CA LEU A 263 -0.14 -17.81 2.30
C LEU A 263 1.24 -17.15 2.44
N ALA A 264 1.63 -16.72 3.65
CA ALA A 264 2.96 -16.15 3.89
C ALA A 264 4.08 -17.17 3.66
N TRP A 265 3.84 -18.47 3.91
CA TRP A 265 4.77 -19.53 3.55
C TRP A 265 4.95 -19.64 2.03
N THR A 266 3.88 -19.58 1.26
CA THR A 266 3.94 -19.53 -0.22
C THR A 266 4.70 -18.30 -0.71
N CYS A 267 4.36 -17.11 -0.21
CA CYS A 267 5.04 -15.86 -0.57
C CYS A 267 6.54 -15.87 -0.24
N TYR A 268 6.94 -16.40 0.93
CA TYR A 268 8.36 -16.60 1.22
C TYR A 268 9.04 -17.59 0.24
N ASN A 269 8.30 -18.59 -0.26
CA ASN A 269 8.82 -19.53 -1.25
C ASN A 269 8.85 -18.98 -2.69
N PHE A 270 8.16 -17.88 -3.00
CA PHE A 270 8.46 -17.11 -4.21
C PHE A 270 9.93 -16.67 -4.22
N TYR A 271 10.41 -16.13 -3.09
CA TYR A 271 11.83 -15.81 -2.92
C TYR A 271 12.69 -17.09 -2.91
N GLN A 272 12.30 -18.15 -2.20
CA GLN A 272 13.15 -19.36 -2.12
C GLN A 272 13.25 -20.18 -3.43
N SER A 273 12.27 -20.08 -4.33
CA SER A 273 12.29 -20.82 -5.60
C SER A 273 13.31 -20.30 -6.62
N THR A 274 13.82 -19.07 -6.47
CA THR A 274 14.72 -18.45 -7.45
C THR A 274 16.21 -18.59 -7.07
N PRO A 275 17.14 -18.57 -8.06
CA PRO A 275 18.59 -18.54 -7.81
C PRO A 275 19.07 -17.29 -7.05
N THR A 276 18.50 -16.13 -7.33
CA THR A 276 18.87 -14.86 -6.66
C THR A 276 18.34 -14.78 -5.23
N LYS A 277 17.30 -15.56 -4.89
CA LYS A 277 16.51 -15.46 -3.67
C LYS A 277 15.65 -14.19 -3.58
N LEU A 278 15.32 -13.60 -4.73
CA LEU A 278 14.31 -12.55 -4.90
C LEU A 278 13.13 -13.09 -5.69
N ALA A 279 11.90 -12.71 -5.33
CA ALA A 279 10.69 -13.13 -6.04
C ALA A 279 10.54 -12.45 -7.40
N GLY A 280 10.01 -13.16 -8.40
CA GLY A 280 9.48 -12.55 -9.61
C GLY A 280 8.15 -11.83 -9.34
N GLU A 281 7.67 -11.07 -10.33
CA GLU A 281 6.42 -10.29 -10.23
C GLU A 281 5.18 -11.16 -10.09
N ASN A 282 5.16 -12.37 -10.67
CA ASN A 282 4.08 -13.33 -10.47
C ASN A 282 4.50 -14.79 -10.68
N TYR A 283 3.64 -15.69 -10.18
CA TYR A 283 3.85 -17.13 -10.20
C TYR A 283 2.61 -17.83 -10.75
N PHE A 284 2.83 -18.82 -11.61
CA PHE A 284 1.81 -19.78 -12.03
C PHE A 284 1.88 -21.02 -11.16
N PHE A 285 0.73 -21.66 -10.94
CA PHE A 285 0.62 -22.88 -10.16
C PHE A 285 0.16 -24.03 -11.04
N HIS A 286 0.85 -25.16 -10.93
CA HIS A 286 0.64 -26.32 -11.80
C HIS A 286 0.52 -27.59 -10.96
N SER A 287 -0.44 -28.45 -11.32
CA SER A 287 -0.62 -29.75 -10.68
C SER A 287 0.66 -30.60 -10.82
N GLY A 288 1.22 -31.06 -9.71
CA GLY A 288 2.43 -31.88 -9.68
C GLY A 288 3.76 -31.13 -9.80
N GLN A 289 3.79 -29.80 -9.90
CA GLN A 289 5.02 -29.00 -9.97
C GLN A 289 5.05 -27.82 -8.98
N ASP A 290 4.05 -27.72 -8.10
CA ASP A 290 3.84 -26.61 -7.17
C ASP A 290 3.72 -25.23 -7.85
N MET A 291 4.83 -24.54 -8.11
CA MET A 291 4.86 -23.16 -8.64
C MET A 291 5.99 -22.93 -9.65
N SER A 292 5.75 -22.05 -10.62
CA SER A 292 6.73 -21.58 -11.60
C SER A 292 6.72 -20.06 -11.70
N VAL A 293 7.89 -19.44 -11.92
CA VAL A 293 7.98 -17.98 -12.16
C VAL A 293 7.31 -17.66 -13.50
N GLY A 294 6.36 -16.73 -13.49
CA GLY A 294 5.76 -16.18 -14.70
C GLY A 294 6.58 -15.00 -15.23
N ILE A 295 6.19 -13.79 -14.83
CA ILE A 295 6.97 -12.57 -15.10
C ILE A 295 8.14 -12.52 -14.11
N SER A 296 9.37 -12.59 -14.63
CA SER A 296 10.56 -12.81 -13.80
C SER A 296 11.32 -11.56 -13.35
N TRP A 297 10.86 -10.34 -13.64
CA TRP A 297 11.47 -9.15 -13.06
C TRP A 297 11.17 -9.04 -11.55
N ASN A 298 12.05 -8.37 -10.82
CA ASN A 298 11.82 -7.95 -9.43
C ASN A 298 12.06 -6.45 -9.35
N ILE A 299 11.05 -5.68 -8.93
CA ILE A 299 11.16 -4.21 -8.85
C ILE A 299 11.30 -3.70 -7.40
N LEU A 300 11.91 -4.49 -6.50
CA LEU A 300 12.18 -4.14 -5.09
C LEU A 300 10.94 -4.07 -4.18
N ARG A 301 9.91 -4.83 -4.53
CA ARG A 301 8.58 -4.88 -3.92
C ARG A 301 8.54 -5.18 -2.40
N PRO A 302 7.60 -4.57 -1.64
CA PRO A 302 7.49 -4.73 -0.18
C PRO A 302 6.52 -5.82 0.32
N GLU A 303 5.58 -6.30 -0.48
CA GLU A 303 4.31 -6.87 -0.02
C GLU A 303 4.54 -8.15 0.82
N THR A 304 5.50 -8.99 0.43
CA THR A 304 5.93 -10.12 1.26
C THR A 304 6.50 -9.68 2.61
N VAL A 305 7.35 -8.64 2.68
CA VAL A 305 7.95 -8.20 3.96
C VAL A 305 6.98 -7.40 4.84
N GLU A 306 5.97 -6.73 4.27
CA GLU A 306 4.81 -6.18 5.00
C GLU A 306 4.09 -7.30 5.76
N SER A 307 3.75 -8.39 5.05
CA SER A 307 3.08 -9.55 5.64
C SER A 307 3.88 -10.19 6.78
N LEU A 308 5.20 -10.31 6.63
CA LEU A 308 6.08 -10.80 7.69
C LEU A 308 6.10 -9.88 8.92
N PHE A 309 6.07 -8.55 8.72
CA PHE A 309 5.97 -7.57 9.80
C PHE A 309 4.67 -7.76 10.61
N TYR A 310 3.51 -7.83 9.95
CA TYR A 310 2.23 -8.03 10.63
C TYR A 310 2.17 -9.37 11.37
N LEU A 311 2.56 -10.46 10.70
CA LEU A 311 2.58 -11.80 11.32
C LEU A 311 3.53 -11.86 12.53
N TRP A 312 4.70 -11.23 12.46
CA TRP A 312 5.60 -11.13 13.60
C TRP A 312 4.97 -10.32 14.76
N ARG A 313 4.41 -9.13 14.48
CA ARG A 313 3.79 -8.26 15.50
C ARG A 313 2.63 -8.94 16.23
N LEU A 314 1.85 -9.76 15.52
CA LEU A 314 0.62 -10.37 16.04
C LEU A 314 0.82 -11.76 16.66
N THR A 315 1.89 -12.48 16.30
CA THR A 315 2.15 -13.84 16.82
C THR A 315 3.40 -13.96 17.69
N GLY A 316 4.33 -12.99 17.60
CA GLY A 316 5.65 -13.08 18.23
C GLY A 316 6.59 -14.14 17.61
N ASN A 317 6.16 -14.87 16.57
CA ASN A 317 6.95 -15.93 15.96
C ASN A 317 8.16 -15.37 15.21
N LYS A 318 9.36 -15.76 15.63
CA LYS A 318 10.64 -15.24 15.11
C LYS A 318 11.01 -15.78 13.75
N THR A 319 10.38 -16.85 13.27
CA THR A 319 10.57 -17.37 11.91
C THR A 319 10.31 -16.29 10.85
N TYR A 320 9.36 -15.38 11.07
CA TYR A 320 9.13 -14.26 10.14
C TYR A 320 10.30 -13.25 10.11
N GLN A 321 10.98 -13.04 11.24
CA GLN A 321 12.21 -12.24 11.31
C GLN A 321 13.40 -12.95 10.63
N GLU A 322 13.42 -14.27 10.60
CA GLU A 322 14.42 -15.05 9.84
C GLU A 322 14.15 -14.98 8.33
N TRP A 323 12.89 -15.12 7.92
CA TRP A 323 12.48 -14.98 6.52
C TRP A 323 12.76 -13.57 5.98
N GLY A 324 12.40 -12.52 6.72
CA GLY A 324 12.71 -11.14 6.35
C GLY A 324 14.22 -10.85 6.29
N TRP A 325 15.01 -11.47 7.18
CA TRP A 325 16.47 -11.36 7.12
C TRP A 325 17.05 -12.01 5.86
N ASN A 326 16.55 -13.18 5.47
CA ASN A 326 16.99 -13.87 4.27
C ASN A 326 16.65 -13.07 3.00
N ILE A 327 15.47 -12.42 2.97
CA ILE A 327 15.06 -11.51 1.89
C ILE A 327 15.98 -10.27 1.85
N PHE A 328 16.27 -9.65 2.99
CA PHE A 328 17.21 -8.52 3.06
C PHE A 328 18.61 -8.90 2.55
N GLN A 329 19.13 -10.08 2.93
CA GLN A 329 20.41 -10.58 2.41
C GLN A 329 20.38 -10.85 0.90
N ALA A 330 19.23 -11.21 0.33
CA ALA A 330 19.07 -11.34 -1.11
C ALA A 330 19.10 -9.98 -1.83
N PHE A 331 18.48 -8.94 -1.27
CA PHE A 331 18.62 -7.56 -1.81
C PHE A 331 20.06 -7.06 -1.70
N GLU A 332 20.73 -7.24 -0.56
CA GLU A 332 22.15 -6.88 -0.37
C GLU A 332 23.07 -7.54 -1.42
N LYS A 333 22.82 -8.82 -1.72
CA LYS A 333 23.64 -9.58 -2.68
C LYS A 333 23.36 -9.23 -4.14
N ASN A 334 22.10 -9.06 -4.52
CA ASN A 334 21.69 -9.03 -5.93
C ASN A 334 21.26 -7.65 -6.43
N SER A 335 20.70 -6.80 -5.56
CA SER A 335 20.14 -5.49 -5.93
C SER A 335 21.06 -4.32 -5.58
N ARG A 336 21.92 -4.45 -4.57
CA ARG A 336 22.85 -3.38 -4.17
C ARG A 336 23.85 -3.03 -5.28
N VAL A 337 24.10 -1.74 -5.43
CA VAL A 337 25.11 -1.08 -6.29
C VAL A 337 25.77 0.05 -5.51
N GLU A 338 26.81 0.69 -6.05
CA GLU A 338 27.52 1.79 -5.38
C GLU A 338 26.61 2.98 -5.04
N SER A 339 25.70 3.32 -5.95
CA SER A 339 24.75 4.43 -5.83
C SER A 339 23.42 4.09 -5.15
N GLY A 340 23.23 2.84 -4.70
CA GLY A 340 22.05 2.41 -3.95
C GLY A 340 21.56 1.01 -4.29
N TYR A 341 20.28 0.87 -4.65
CA TYR A 341 19.66 -0.41 -4.99
C TYR A 341 18.94 -0.32 -6.34
N VAL A 342 18.96 -1.41 -7.09
CA VAL A 342 18.24 -1.53 -8.37
C VAL A 342 17.48 -2.86 -8.41
N GLY A 343 16.36 -2.87 -9.12
CA GLY A 343 15.62 -4.10 -9.39
C GLY A 343 16.39 -5.05 -10.30
N LEU A 344 15.76 -6.16 -10.65
CA LEU A 344 16.26 -7.16 -11.58
C LEU A 344 15.31 -7.27 -12.78
N LYS A 345 15.86 -7.33 -13.99
CA LYS A 345 15.11 -7.68 -15.21
C LYS A 345 14.68 -9.14 -15.21
N ASP A 346 15.44 -9.99 -14.53
CA ASP A 346 15.16 -11.42 -14.37
C ASP A 346 15.81 -11.98 -13.09
N VAL A 347 15.00 -12.53 -12.20
CA VAL A 347 15.41 -13.16 -10.92
C VAL A 347 16.16 -14.48 -11.08
N ASN A 348 16.18 -15.07 -12.28
CA ASN A 348 16.93 -16.29 -12.56
C ASN A 348 18.39 -16.00 -12.86
N SER A 349 18.65 -15.03 -13.74
CA SER A 349 20.00 -14.60 -14.13
C SER A 349 20.62 -13.55 -13.20
N GLY A 350 19.83 -12.80 -12.43
CA GLY A 350 20.33 -11.71 -11.60
C GLY A 350 20.75 -10.47 -12.40
N VAL A 351 20.32 -10.36 -13.66
CA VAL A 351 20.57 -9.17 -14.48
C VAL A 351 19.81 -7.99 -13.89
N LYS A 352 20.56 -7.02 -13.36
CA LYS A 352 20.03 -5.77 -12.80
C LYS A 352 19.26 -4.95 -13.84
N ASP A 353 18.24 -4.24 -13.37
CA ASP A 353 17.69 -3.08 -14.08
C ASP A 353 18.54 -1.82 -13.80
N ASN A 354 17.96 -0.64 -13.94
CA ASN A 354 18.59 0.63 -13.59
C ASN A 354 17.58 1.58 -12.93
N MET A 355 16.80 1.07 -11.97
CA MET A 355 15.75 1.83 -11.28
C MET A 355 15.67 1.46 -9.80
N MET A 356 15.69 2.47 -8.93
CA MET A 356 15.30 2.33 -7.53
C MET A 356 13.89 2.88 -7.36
N GLN A 357 12.92 2.03 -7.04
CA GLN A 357 11.54 2.46 -6.82
C GLN A 357 11.42 3.19 -5.47
N SER A 358 10.53 4.18 -5.37
CA SER A 358 10.28 4.94 -4.13
C SER A 358 9.87 4.04 -2.97
N PHE A 359 9.01 3.05 -3.24
CA PHE A 359 8.53 2.07 -2.27
C PHE A 359 9.63 1.18 -1.69
N PHE A 360 10.81 1.05 -2.32
CA PHE A 360 11.91 0.33 -1.66
C PHE A 360 12.35 1.05 -0.37
N LEU A 361 12.43 2.38 -0.41
CA LEU A 361 12.76 3.20 0.76
C LEU A 361 11.54 3.44 1.65
N ALA A 362 10.38 3.73 1.05
CA ALA A 362 9.17 4.00 1.81
C ALA A 362 8.64 2.73 2.52
N GLU A 363 8.79 1.55 1.94
CA GLU A 363 8.08 0.36 2.39
C GLU A 363 9.03 -0.79 2.70
N THR A 364 9.78 -1.29 1.72
CA THR A 364 10.57 -2.52 1.86
C THR A 364 11.57 -2.39 3.02
N LEU A 365 12.35 -1.30 3.05
CA LEU A 365 13.26 -1.02 4.17
C LEU A 365 12.52 -0.64 5.46
N LYS A 366 11.36 0.01 5.39
CA LYS A 366 10.58 0.42 6.58
C LYS A 366 9.97 -0.79 7.30
N TYR A 367 9.32 -1.70 6.56
CA TYR A 367 8.75 -2.93 7.12
C TYR A 367 9.83 -3.88 7.61
N LEU A 368 10.95 -4.02 6.87
CA LEU A 368 12.12 -4.74 7.39
C LEU A 368 12.60 -4.12 8.72
N TYR A 369 12.80 -2.81 8.79
CA TYR A 369 13.25 -2.15 10.02
C TYR A 369 12.27 -2.37 11.19
N LEU A 370 10.96 -2.25 10.93
CA LEU A 370 9.91 -2.46 11.92
C LEU A 370 9.73 -3.93 12.34
N LEU A 371 10.11 -4.89 11.49
CA LEU A 371 10.14 -6.33 11.76
C LEU A 371 11.23 -6.70 12.77
N PHE A 372 12.34 -5.96 12.84
CA PHE A 372 13.39 -6.16 13.87
C PHE A 372 13.27 -5.19 15.06
N SER A 373 12.55 -4.07 14.91
CA SER A 373 12.26 -3.11 15.97
C SER A 373 11.27 -3.65 17.02
N PRO A 374 11.37 -3.25 18.31
CA PRO A 374 10.38 -3.60 19.34
C PRO A 374 8.93 -3.23 18.96
N SER A 375 7.96 -3.97 19.50
CA SER A 375 6.52 -3.76 19.23
C SER A 375 6.00 -2.38 19.66
N THR A 376 6.72 -1.67 20.52
CA THR A 376 6.45 -0.28 20.95
C THR A 376 6.80 0.77 19.90
N VAL A 377 7.60 0.43 18.87
CA VAL A 377 7.91 1.32 17.75
C VAL A 377 6.79 1.21 16.73
N ILE A 378 5.99 2.28 16.59
CA ILE A 378 4.76 2.34 15.77
C ILE A 378 3.80 1.17 16.13
N PRO A 379 3.15 1.22 17.30
CA PRO A 379 2.30 0.12 17.74
C PRO A 379 0.94 0.14 17.03
N LEU A 380 0.44 -1.06 16.68
CA LEU A 380 -0.73 -1.28 15.81
C LEU A 380 -2.09 -0.94 16.47
N ASP A 381 -2.09 -0.60 17.76
CA ASP A 381 -3.24 -0.08 18.51
C ASP A 381 -3.38 1.45 18.41
N GLN A 382 -2.36 2.14 17.89
CA GLN A 382 -2.34 3.60 17.73
C GLN A 382 -2.16 4.07 16.29
N TRP A 383 -1.69 3.19 15.41
CA TRP A 383 -1.32 3.51 14.04
C TRP A 383 -1.86 2.46 13.07
N VAL A 384 -2.29 2.93 11.91
CA VAL A 384 -2.58 2.11 10.73
C VAL A 384 -1.69 2.61 9.59
N PHE A 385 -1.00 1.70 8.92
CA PHE A 385 -0.22 2.01 7.73
C PHE A 385 -1.16 2.17 6.54
N ASN A 386 -0.94 3.14 5.67
CA ASN A 386 -1.59 3.17 4.36
C ASN A 386 -1.00 2.10 3.40
N THR A 387 -1.39 2.08 2.13
CA THR A 387 -0.87 1.08 1.15
C THR A 387 0.59 1.31 0.75
N GLU A 388 1.18 2.48 1.04
CA GLU A 388 2.60 2.81 0.78
C GLU A 388 3.39 2.94 2.11
N ALA A 389 3.06 2.08 3.08
CA ALA A 389 3.62 2.01 4.43
C ALA A 389 3.71 3.35 5.21
N HIS A 390 2.92 4.37 4.92
CA HIS A 390 2.89 5.62 5.68
C HIS A 390 1.96 5.49 6.90
N PRO A 391 2.48 5.61 8.15
CA PRO A 391 1.67 5.42 9.35
C PRO A 391 0.77 6.64 9.61
N LEU A 392 -0.54 6.39 9.68
CA LEU A 392 -1.58 7.34 10.04
C LEU A 392 -2.10 7.01 11.44
N LYS A 393 -2.43 8.04 12.23
CA LYS A 393 -2.99 7.84 13.57
C LYS A 393 -4.40 7.26 13.48
N ILE A 394 -4.70 6.31 14.36
CA ILE A 394 -6.07 5.88 14.66
C ILE A 394 -6.77 7.02 15.42
N VAL A 395 -7.97 7.38 14.98
CA VAL A 395 -8.76 8.50 15.54
C VAL A 395 -10.20 8.02 15.69
N THR A 396 -10.72 8.05 16.92
CA THR A 396 -12.09 7.63 17.21
C THR A 396 -13.11 8.46 16.45
N ARG A 397 -13.95 7.78 15.67
CA ARG A 397 -15.00 8.39 14.87
C ARG A 397 -16.36 8.14 15.53
N ASN A 398 -17.08 9.21 15.87
CA ASN A 398 -18.36 9.12 16.58
C ASN A 398 -19.54 9.30 15.62
N ASP A 399 -20.67 8.63 15.89
CA ASP A 399 -21.92 8.72 15.09
C ASP A 399 -22.65 10.06 15.18
N ASN A 400 -22.12 11.02 15.95
CA ASN A 400 -22.78 12.28 16.21
C ASN A 400 -22.81 13.16 14.94
N GLY A 401 -23.90 13.06 14.19
CA GLY A 401 -24.31 14.04 13.20
C GLY A 401 -24.67 15.36 13.86
N GLU A 402 -23.67 16.09 14.37
CA GLU A 402 -23.90 17.39 14.98
C GLU A 402 -22.76 18.39 14.78
N LYS A 403 -23.16 19.58 14.33
CA LYS A 403 -22.63 20.92 14.63
C LYS A 403 -21.31 20.91 15.41
N GLN A 404 -20.21 21.27 14.73
CA GLN A 404 -19.02 21.74 15.43
C GLN A 404 -19.40 22.96 16.29
N ASN A 405 -19.53 22.76 17.60
CA ASN A 405 -19.44 23.85 18.56
C ASN A 405 -18.04 24.46 18.39
N ARG A 406 -17.97 25.60 17.70
CA ARG A 406 -16.74 26.38 17.56
C ARG A 406 -16.14 26.55 18.96
N PRO A 407 -14.84 26.29 19.17
CA PRO A 407 -14.21 26.65 20.43
C PRO A 407 -14.39 28.15 20.63
N VAL A 408 -15.06 28.54 21.71
CA VAL A 408 -15.21 29.95 22.09
C VAL A 408 -13.83 30.45 22.46
N ILE A 409 -13.15 31.07 21.49
CA ILE A 409 -11.93 31.83 21.73
C ILE A 409 -12.34 32.99 22.63
N ARG A 410 -12.17 32.82 23.94
CA ARG A 410 -12.19 33.92 24.90
C ARG A 410 -11.04 34.86 24.52
N GLN A 411 -11.34 35.89 23.75
CA GLN A 411 -10.44 37.02 23.59
C GLN A 411 -10.11 37.53 24.99
N ARG A 412 -8.84 37.38 25.41
CA ARG A 412 -8.34 38.05 26.60
C ARG A 412 -8.37 39.55 26.31
N ALA A 413 -9.32 40.25 26.92
CA ALA A 413 -9.37 41.70 26.86
C ALA A 413 -8.00 42.27 27.26
N ARG A 414 -7.40 43.06 26.37
CA ARG A 414 -6.21 43.86 26.69
C ARG A 414 -6.61 44.80 27.82
N LYS A 415 -5.92 44.73 28.96
CA LYS A 415 -6.03 45.79 29.98
C LYS A 415 -5.47 47.06 29.37
N GLU A 416 -6.32 48.05 29.15
CA GLU A 416 -5.86 49.41 28.93
C GLU A 416 -5.23 49.92 30.23
N GLY A 417 -4.00 50.42 30.13
CA GLY A 417 -3.33 51.08 31.24
C GLY A 417 -3.90 52.48 31.42
N ARG A 418 -4.30 52.83 32.64
CA ARG A 418 -4.53 54.22 33.03
C ARG A 418 -3.18 54.93 33.16
N ASN A 419 -3.05 56.07 32.49
CA ASN A 419 -2.37 57.26 32.99
C ASN A 419 -3.39 58.40 32.89
#